data_AF-A0A535L3E7-F1
#
_entry.id   AF-A0A535L3E7-F1
#
_cell.length_a   1.000
_cell.length_b   1.000
_cell.length_c   1.000
_cell.angle_alpha   90.00
_cell.angle_beta   90.00
_cell.angle_gamma   90.00
#
_symmetry.space_group_name_H-M   'P 1'
#
loop_
_entity.id
_entity.type
_entity.pdbx_description
1 polymer ?
#
loop_
_entity_poly.entity_id
_entity_poly.type
_entity_poly.pdbx_seq_one_letter_code
_entity_poly.pdbx_strand_id
1 'polypeptide(L)'
;MLGGWLIGATPSPTGTLNALFEGIACPQQASCVAVGYYAQTGAGPAGARANTLAEGSSGGTWSIESSPNPVGSEGAGLNGISCPAANACEAVGFYADSSGNLVTLAEGWDGTQWATQASPNPTSPSSATTAVSCPAIAAVQRELEWDLVVDPVHPRALRGCRCASDFDLVPIGH
;
A
#
# COMPACT_ATOMS: atom_id res chain seq x y z
N MET A 1 -7.16 -32.77 -7.70
CA MET A 1 -6.68 -32.07 -8.92
C MET A 1 -5.67 -31.06 -8.45
N LEU A 2 -4.43 -31.16 -8.93
CA LEU A 2 -3.28 -30.42 -8.41
C LEU A 2 -3.38 -28.96 -8.85
N GLY A 3 -3.50 -28.03 -7.89
CA GLY A 3 -3.39 -26.60 -8.15
C GLY A 3 -1.96 -26.29 -8.58
N GLY A 4 -1.74 -26.15 -9.88
CA GLY A 4 -0.48 -25.71 -10.44
C GLY A 4 -0.33 -24.19 -10.36
N TRP A 5 0.91 -23.72 -10.25
CA TRP A 5 1.21 -22.31 -10.45
C TRP A 5 0.91 -21.93 -11.90
N LEU A 6 0.09 -20.89 -12.08
CA LEU A 6 -0.15 -20.27 -13.37
C LEU A 6 0.56 -18.92 -13.40
N ILE A 7 1.28 -18.66 -14.48
CA ILE A 7 1.89 -17.35 -14.72
C ILE A 7 0.76 -16.42 -15.18
N GLY A 8 0.41 -15.44 -14.35
CA GLY A 8 -0.47 -14.34 -14.74
C GLY A 8 0.33 -13.27 -15.46
N ALA A 9 -0.15 -12.82 -16.63
CA ALA A 9 0.44 -11.68 -17.30
C ALA A 9 0.01 -10.40 -16.60
N THR A 10 0.97 -9.58 -16.20
CA THR A 10 0.73 -8.23 -15.67
C THR A 10 0.98 -7.21 -16.77
N PRO A 11 0.14 -6.17 -16.91
CA PRO A 11 0.45 -5.05 -17.78
C PRO A 11 1.70 -4.28 -17.30
N SER A 12 2.13 -3.30 -18.09
CA SER A 12 3.16 -2.35 -17.68
C SER A 12 2.79 -0.96 -18.21
N PRO A 13 2.97 0.11 -17.41
CA PRO A 13 2.72 1.45 -17.89
C PRO A 13 3.55 1.78 -19.13
N THR A 14 3.02 2.59 -20.04
CA THR A 14 3.69 2.98 -21.29
C THR A 14 5.01 3.70 -20.99
N GLY A 15 6.08 3.40 -21.75
CA GLY A 15 7.36 4.09 -21.61
C GLY A 15 8.18 3.69 -20.37
N THR A 16 7.84 2.57 -19.73
CA THR A 16 8.58 2.03 -18.60
C THR A 16 9.89 1.38 -19.03
N LEU A 17 10.93 1.57 -18.21
CA LEU A 17 12.20 0.87 -18.31
C LEU A 17 12.16 -0.45 -17.54
N ASN A 18 11.55 -0.41 -16.35
CA ASN A 18 11.34 -1.57 -15.48
C ASN A 18 10.13 -1.31 -14.58
N ALA A 19 9.45 -2.39 -14.17
CA ALA A 19 8.35 -2.40 -13.23
C ALA A 19 8.54 -3.57 -12.25
N LEU A 20 8.32 -3.33 -10.96
CA LEU A 20 8.55 -4.29 -9.89
C LEU A 20 7.39 -4.22 -8.89
N PHE A 21 6.95 -5.38 -8.42
CA PHE A 21 6.02 -5.50 -7.30
C PHE A 21 6.77 -5.83 -6.03
N GLU A 22 6.41 -5.15 -4.96
CA GLU A 22 6.99 -5.30 -3.63
C GLU A 22 5.99 -5.93 -2.65
N GLY A 23 4.68 -5.74 -2.88
CA GLY A 23 3.63 -6.28 -2.03
C GLY A 23 2.45 -6.82 -2.82
N ILE A 24 1.75 -7.81 -2.26
CA ILE A 24 0.50 -8.36 -2.80
C ILE A 24 -0.46 -8.72 -1.66
N ALA A 25 -1.75 -8.40 -1.82
CA ALA A 25 -2.82 -8.80 -0.91
C ALA A 25 -4.01 -9.34 -1.71
N CYS A 26 -4.56 -10.47 -1.28
CA CYS A 26 -5.72 -11.10 -1.94
C CYS A 26 -6.94 -11.04 -1.02
N PRO A 27 -7.78 -9.98 -1.08
CA PRO A 27 -8.98 -9.88 -0.26
C PRO A 27 -10.03 -10.95 -0.59
N GLN A 28 -9.97 -11.55 -1.78
CA GLN A 28 -10.88 -12.62 -2.21
C GLN A 28 -10.14 -13.66 -3.06
N GLN A 29 -10.76 -14.83 -3.26
CA GLN A 29 -10.18 -15.87 -4.11
C GLN A 29 -10.07 -15.38 -5.57
N ALA A 30 -8.86 -15.46 -6.14
CA ALA A 30 -8.53 -14.98 -7.49
C ALA A 30 -8.80 -13.48 -7.74
N SER A 31 -8.88 -12.68 -6.66
CA SER A 31 -8.84 -11.22 -6.73
C SER A 31 -7.80 -10.71 -5.75
N CYS A 32 -6.73 -10.17 -6.30
CA CYS A 32 -5.56 -9.68 -5.60
C CYS A 32 -5.19 -8.30 -6.08
N VAL A 33 -4.57 -7.54 -5.18
CA VAL A 33 -4.01 -6.22 -5.46
C VAL A 33 -2.52 -6.30 -5.19
N ALA A 34 -1.72 -5.88 -6.17
CA ALA A 34 -0.27 -5.81 -6.06
C ALA A 34 0.19 -4.35 -6.12
N VAL A 35 1.21 -4.01 -5.34
CA VAL A 35 1.80 -2.67 -5.29
C VAL A 35 3.31 -2.73 -5.43
N GLY A 36 3.89 -1.63 -5.87
CA GLY A 36 5.31 -1.53 -6.11
C GLY A 36 5.69 -0.19 -6.70
N TYR A 37 6.61 -0.25 -7.67
CA TYR A 37 7.03 0.92 -8.42
C TYR A 37 7.45 0.57 -9.84
N TYR A 38 7.47 1.57 -10.71
CA TYR A 38 8.03 1.46 -12.04
C TYR A 38 8.90 2.67 -12.36
N ALA A 39 9.96 2.45 -13.14
CA ALA A 39 10.81 3.52 -13.63
C ALA A 39 10.39 3.94 -15.03
N GLN A 40 10.24 5.24 -15.25
CA GLN A 40 10.05 5.85 -16.57
C GLN A 40 11.19 6.82 -16.89
N THR A 41 11.43 7.04 -18.18
CA THR A 41 12.37 8.06 -18.65
C THR A 41 11.82 9.46 -18.34
N GLY A 42 12.58 10.26 -17.58
CA GLY A 42 12.22 11.66 -17.29
C GLY A 42 12.65 12.17 -15.91
N ALA A 43 13.41 13.27 -15.92
CA ALA A 43 13.60 14.32 -14.89
C ALA A 43 14.01 13.96 -13.44
N GLY A 44 14.49 12.76 -13.14
CA GLY A 44 15.26 12.50 -11.91
C GLY A 44 16.75 12.85 -12.12
N PRO A 45 17.56 13.07 -11.06
CA PRO A 45 19.00 13.31 -11.19
C PRO A 45 19.75 12.20 -11.96
N ALA A 46 19.19 10.99 -11.98
CA ALA A 46 19.72 9.82 -12.69
C ALA A 46 19.07 9.55 -14.07
N GLY A 47 18.21 10.45 -14.59
CA GLY A 47 17.54 10.29 -15.89
C GLY A 47 16.30 9.39 -15.91
N ALA A 48 16.01 8.70 -14.80
CA ALA A 48 14.78 7.94 -14.59
C ALA A 48 14.09 8.40 -13.29
N ARG A 49 12.76 8.43 -13.29
CA ARG A 49 11.92 8.64 -12.10
C ARG A 49 11.18 7.36 -11.76
N ALA A 50 11.25 6.96 -10.49
CA ALA A 50 10.42 5.89 -9.94
C ALA A 50 9.04 6.45 -9.59
N ASN A 51 7.99 5.78 -10.06
CA ASN A 51 6.61 6.12 -9.76
C ASN A 51 5.95 4.96 -9.04
N THR A 52 4.97 5.25 -8.20
CA THR A 52 4.13 4.23 -7.56
C THR A 52 3.40 3.37 -8.60
N LEU A 53 3.31 2.07 -8.33
CA LEU A 53 2.57 1.10 -9.13
C LEU A 53 1.51 0.45 -8.25
N ALA A 54 0.29 0.36 -8.77
CA ALA A 54 -0.76 -0.48 -8.21
C ALA A 54 -1.45 -1.23 -9.36
N GLU A 55 -1.70 -2.52 -9.16
CA GLU A 55 -2.47 -3.34 -10.09
C GLU A 55 -3.50 -4.16 -9.35
N GLY A 56 -4.71 -4.21 -9.89
CA GLY A 56 -5.79 -5.05 -9.40
C GLY A 56 -5.99 -6.26 -10.31
N SER A 57 -6.39 -7.39 -9.74
CA SER A 57 -6.81 -8.56 -10.48
C SER A 57 -8.25 -8.95 -10.19
N SER A 58 -8.94 -9.35 -11.26
CA SER A 58 -10.27 -9.94 -11.20
C SER A 58 -10.29 -11.20 -12.06
N GLY A 59 -10.55 -12.35 -11.41
CA GLY A 59 -10.53 -13.65 -12.09
C GLY A 59 -9.18 -14.00 -12.71
N GLY A 60 -8.07 -13.54 -12.11
CA GLY A 60 -6.71 -13.76 -12.61
C GLY A 60 -6.27 -12.86 -13.77
N THR A 61 -7.09 -11.92 -14.21
CA THR A 61 -6.70 -10.87 -15.19
C THR A 61 -6.27 -9.63 -14.44
N TRP A 62 -5.07 -9.11 -14.74
CA TRP A 62 -4.49 -7.93 -14.10
C TRP A 62 -4.73 -6.65 -14.90
N SER A 63 -4.98 -5.54 -14.22
CA SER A 63 -5.09 -4.19 -14.78
C SER A 63 -4.35 -3.19 -13.93
N ILE A 64 -3.75 -2.18 -14.58
CA ILE A 64 -3.12 -1.05 -13.90
C ILE A 64 -4.19 -0.19 -13.25
N GLU A 65 -4.04 0.05 -11.95
CA GLU A 65 -4.83 1.00 -11.20
C GLU A 65 -4.06 2.32 -11.09
N SER A 66 -4.77 3.44 -11.19
CA SER A 66 -4.14 4.76 -11.09
C SER A 66 -3.76 5.03 -9.63
N SER A 67 -2.46 5.00 -9.34
CA SER A 67 -1.88 5.40 -8.05
C SER A 67 -1.23 6.80 -8.15
N PRO A 68 -1.57 7.73 -7.24
CA PRO A 68 -1.04 9.08 -7.26
C PRO A 68 0.39 9.17 -6.71
N ASN A 69 1.29 9.82 -7.45
CA ASN A 69 2.60 10.19 -6.92
C ASN A 69 2.51 11.51 -6.14
N PRO A 70 3.15 11.62 -4.95
CA PRO A 70 3.19 12.87 -4.19
C PRO A 70 3.74 14.04 -5.00
N VAL A 71 3.11 15.22 -4.88
CA VAL A 71 3.51 16.43 -5.61
C VAL A 71 4.93 16.85 -5.19
N GLY A 72 5.80 17.06 -6.16
CA GLY A 72 7.19 17.45 -5.92
C GLY A 72 8.12 16.31 -5.51
N SER A 73 7.65 15.05 -5.57
CA SER A 73 8.52 13.90 -5.38
C SER A 73 9.47 13.69 -6.55
N GLU A 74 10.70 13.29 -6.26
CA GLU A 74 11.71 12.89 -7.26
C GLU A 74 11.71 11.38 -7.52
N GLY A 75 11.02 10.62 -6.68
CA GLY A 75 10.72 9.21 -6.86
C GLY A 75 9.83 8.71 -5.73
N ALA A 76 8.95 7.77 -6.02
CA ALA A 76 8.04 7.17 -5.05
C ALA A 76 7.84 5.68 -5.33
N GLY A 77 7.51 4.94 -4.27
CA GLY A 77 7.18 3.53 -4.36
C GLY A 77 6.36 3.06 -3.18
N LEU A 78 5.59 2.00 -3.40
CA LEU A 78 4.81 1.31 -2.37
C LEU A 78 5.50 -0.02 -2.08
N ASN A 79 5.73 -0.32 -0.81
CA ASN A 79 6.47 -1.51 -0.36
C ASN A 79 5.56 -2.55 0.32
N GLY A 80 4.43 -2.12 0.88
CA GLY A 80 3.49 -3.00 1.57
C GLY A 80 2.06 -2.68 1.20
N ILE A 81 1.20 -3.70 1.23
CA ILE A 81 -0.24 -3.57 1.03
C ILE A 81 -1.00 -4.52 1.93
N SER A 82 -2.13 -4.07 2.45
CA SER A 82 -3.09 -4.88 3.18
C SER A 82 -4.50 -4.54 2.74
N CYS A 83 -5.27 -5.55 2.35
CA CYS A 83 -6.66 -5.41 1.91
C CYS A 83 -7.60 -6.23 2.80
N PRO A 84 -8.21 -5.64 3.86
CA PRO A 84 -9.30 -6.31 4.59
C PRO A 84 -10.53 -6.59 3.71
N ALA A 85 -10.75 -5.80 2.65
CA ALA A 85 -11.80 -6.03 1.66
C ALA A 85 -11.38 -5.52 0.27
N ALA A 86 -12.06 -5.93 -0.80
CA ALA A 86 -11.74 -5.52 -2.17
C ALA A 86 -11.86 -4.00 -2.42
N ASN A 87 -12.64 -3.33 -1.59
CA ASN A 87 -12.87 -1.88 -1.62
C ASN A 87 -12.25 -1.15 -0.41
N ALA A 88 -11.35 -1.82 0.31
CA ALA A 88 -10.65 -1.25 1.44
C ALA A 88 -9.25 -1.85 1.47
N CYS A 89 -8.32 -1.18 0.80
CA CYS A 89 -6.90 -1.51 0.86
C CYS A 89 -6.10 -0.31 1.36
N GLU A 90 -5.05 -0.60 2.11
CA GLU A 90 -4.05 0.37 2.54
C GLU A 90 -2.69 -0.07 2.02
N ALA A 91 -2.01 0.81 1.31
CA ALA A 91 -0.66 0.62 0.81
C ALA A 91 0.28 1.64 1.44
N VAL A 92 1.49 1.21 1.77
CA VAL A 92 2.52 2.08 2.36
C VAL A 92 3.83 1.93 1.65
N GLY A 93 4.64 2.97 1.71
CA GLY A 93 6.00 2.98 1.22
C GLY A 93 6.68 4.30 1.54
N PHE A 94 7.46 4.81 0.59
CA PHE A 94 8.18 6.07 0.75
C PHE A 94 8.34 6.81 -0.56
N TYR A 95 8.62 8.10 -0.44
CA TYR A 95 9.03 8.95 -1.56
C TYR A 95 10.20 9.85 -1.17
N ALA A 96 10.97 10.29 -2.16
CA ALA A 96 11.98 11.33 -1.99
C ALA A 96 11.35 12.70 -2.28
N ASP A 97 11.42 13.63 -1.32
CA ASP A 97 11.02 15.02 -1.54
C ASP A 97 12.04 15.78 -2.41
N SER A 98 11.75 17.03 -2.76
CA SER A 98 12.63 17.88 -3.58
C SER A 98 13.96 18.25 -2.92
N SER A 99 14.11 17.98 -1.61
CA SER A 99 15.36 18.15 -0.86
C SER A 99 16.13 16.82 -0.73
N GLY A 100 15.60 15.73 -1.30
CA GLY A 100 16.17 14.39 -1.23
C GLY A 100 15.88 13.66 0.09
N ASN A 101 14.99 14.16 0.94
CA ASN A 101 14.61 13.46 2.17
C ASN A 101 13.65 12.31 1.84
N LEU A 102 13.82 11.19 2.52
CA LEU A 102 12.85 10.09 2.45
C LEU A 102 11.69 10.36 3.40
N VAL A 103 10.48 10.33 2.84
CA VAL A 103 9.22 10.66 3.51
C VAL A 103 8.28 9.46 3.40
N THR A 104 7.54 9.16 4.47
CA THR A 104 6.56 8.07 4.47
C THR A 104 5.40 8.36 3.53
N LEU A 105 5.03 7.36 2.74
CA LEU A 105 3.87 7.38 1.86
C LEU A 105 2.82 6.40 2.38
N ALA A 106 1.57 6.85 2.43
CA ALA A 106 0.42 6.00 2.64
C ALA A 106 -0.63 6.32 1.57
N GLU A 107 -1.21 5.30 0.95
CA GLU A 107 -2.29 5.40 -0.01
C GLU A 107 -3.42 4.47 0.37
N GLY A 108 -4.65 4.97 0.31
CA GLY A 108 -5.86 4.18 0.55
C GLY A 108 -6.66 3.96 -0.72
N TRP A 109 -7.21 2.76 -0.87
CA TRP A 109 -8.13 2.36 -1.94
C TRP A 109 -9.57 2.29 -1.42
N ASP A 110 -10.47 3.00 -2.09
CA ASP A 110 -11.90 3.04 -1.73
C ASP A 110 -12.80 2.10 -2.55
N GLY A 111 -12.21 1.26 -3.42
CA GLY A 111 -12.93 0.45 -4.40
C GLY A 111 -12.99 1.05 -5.81
N THR A 112 -12.59 2.31 -5.96
CA THR A 112 -12.65 3.03 -7.24
C THR A 112 -11.38 3.79 -7.57
N GLN A 113 -10.67 4.33 -6.57
CA GLN A 113 -9.46 5.10 -6.77
C GLN A 113 -8.51 5.00 -5.57
N TRP A 114 -7.23 5.17 -5.85
CA TRP A 114 -6.20 5.37 -4.83
C TRP A 114 -6.09 6.85 -4.48
N ALA A 115 -5.90 7.15 -3.19
CA ALA A 115 -5.65 8.51 -2.73
C ALA A 115 -4.54 8.52 -1.67
N THR A 116 -3.66 9.53 -1.75
CA THR A 116 -2.65 9.75 -0.72
C THR A 116 -3.31 10.13 0.61
N GLN A 117 -2.81 9.54 1.69
CA GLN A 117 -3.24 9.81 3.06
C GLN A 117 -2.16 10.58 3.81
N ALA A 118 -2.58 11.39 4.78
CA ALA A 118 -1.65 12.03 5.69
C ALA A 118 -1.05 10.97 6.63
N SER A 119 0.27 10.80 6.61
CA SER A 119 1.00 9.97 7.57
C SER A 119 1.86 10.85 8.49
N PRO A 120 1.94 10.54 9.79
CA PRO A 120 2.93 11.18 10.66
C PRO A 120 4.33 10.77 10.18
N ASN A 121 5.11 11.73 9.71
CA ASN A 121 6.53 11.52 9.45
C ASN A 121 7.30 11.68 10.77
N PRO A 122 7.87 10.62 11.37
CA PRO A 122 8.78 10.79 12.49
C PRO A 122 10.02 11.53 12.00
N THR A 123 10.52 12.50 12.77
CA THR A 123 11.66 13.38 12.45
C THR A 123 13.02 12.67 12.42
N SER A 124 13.05 11.35 12.27
CA SER A 124 14.27 10.54 12.23
C SER A 124 14.41 9.90 10.83
N PRO A 125 15.58 10.00 10.17
CA PRO A 125 15.76 9.68 8.74
C PRO A 125 15.72 8.16 8.39
N SER A 126 15.04 7.34 9.19
CA SER A 126 14.85 5.92 8.92
C SER A 126 13.50 5.46 9.46
N SER A 127 12.44 5.65 8.69
CA SER A 127 11.17 4.97 8.93
C SER A 127 10.64 4.46 7.61
N ALA A 128 11.32 3.45 7.07
CA ALA A 128 10.77 2.62 6.01
C ALA A 128 9.76 1.66 6.66
N THR A 129 8.48 2.05 6.71
CA THR A 129 7.39 1.10 6.99
C THR A 129 7.34 0.10 5.85
N THR A 130 8.01 -1.03 6.05
CA THR A 130 8.25 -2.08 5.05
C THR A 130 7.17 -3.15 5.05
N ALA A 131 6.22 -3.09 5.97
CA ALA A 131 5.09 -4.01 6.01
C ALA A 131 3.88 -3.36 6.68
N VAL A 132 2.72 -3.53 6.05
CA VAL A 132 1.41 -3.42 6.68
C VAL A 132 0.75 -4.78 6.58
N SER A 133 0.22 -5.26 7.69
CA SER A 133 -0.53 -6.51 7.72
C SER A 133 -1.73 -6.33 8.63
N CYS A 134 -2.93 -6.46 8.06
CA CYS A 134 -4.15 -6.76 8.80
C CYS A 134 -4.59 -8.17 8.41
N PRO A 135 -4.88 -9.08 9.35
CA PRO A 135 -5.44 -10.37 9.01
C PRO A 135 -6.86 -10.19 8.46
N ALA A 136 -7.18 -10.89 7.37
CA ALA A 136 -8.54 -11.14 6.90
C ALA A 136 -8.87 -12.62 7.22
N ILE A 137 -9.98 -13.11 7.82
CA ILE A 137 -11.28 -12.66 8.37
C ILE A 137 -11.79 -13.83 9.26
N ALA A 138 -12.46 -13.62 10.41
CA ALA A 138 -13.59 -14.46 10.92
C ALA A 138 -14.20 -13.97 12.25
N ALA A 139 -15.50 -13.66 12.24
CA ALA A 139 -16.45 -13.51 13.38
C ALA A 139 -16.30 -12.31 14.34
N VAL A 140 -17.00 -11.20 14.05
CA VAL A 140 -18.01 -10.63 14.99
C VAL A 140 -19.17 -10.08 14.16
N GLN A 141 -20.26 -10.85 14.10
CA GLN A 141 -21.59 -10.30 13.90
C GLN A 141 -21.96 -9.52 15.16
N ARG A 142 -22.60 -8.36 14.96
CA ARG A 142 -23.13 -7.38 15.92
C ARG A 142 -22.20 -6.22 16.26
N GLU A 143 -22.77 -5.06 15.97
CA GLU A 143 -22.45 -3.73 16.49
C GLU A 143 -21.26 -3.05 15.80
N LEU A 144 -21.58 -2.50 14.62
CA LEU A 144 -20.99 -1.25 14.15
C LEU A 144 -21.32 -0.14 15.17
N GLU A 145 -20.57 -0.09 16.26
CA GLU A 145 -20.51 1.11 17.08
C GLU A 145 -19.40 1.98 16.48
N TRP A 146 -19.80 3.07 15.83
CA TRP A 146 -18.88 4.14 15.46
C TRP A 146 -18.43 4.87 16.74
N ASP A 147 -17.56 4.26 17.54
CA ASP A 147 -17.01 4.97 18.68
C ASP A 147 -16.06 6.05 18.18
N LEU A 148 -16.55 7.29 18.27
CA LEU A 148 -15.81 8.51 18.06
C LEU A 148 -14.68 8.57 19.09
N VAL A 149 -13.47 8.19 18.68
CA VAL A 149 -12.27 8.54 19.45
C VAL A 149 -12.03 10.03 19.22
N VAL A 150 -12.54 10.85 20.12
CA VAL A 150 -12.26 12.29 20.15
C VAL A 150 -10.86 12.47 20.75
N ASP A 151 -9.89 12.91 19.94
CA ASP A 151 -8.62 13.42 20.45
C ASP A 151 -8.91 14.73 21.22
N PRO A 152 -8.56 14.85 22.51
CA PRO A 152 -8.82 16.05 23.30
C PRO A 152 -8.06 17.29 22.80
N VAL A 153 -7.10 17.14 21.86
CA VAL A 153 -6.26 18.23 21.35
C VAL A 153 -6.57 18.61 19.90
N HIS A 154 -7.16 17.72 19.08
CA HIS A 154 -7.50 18.02 17.66
C HIS A 154 -8.82 17.36 17.20
N PRO A 155 -9.84 18.10 16.75
CA PRO A 155 -11.17 17.56 16.40
C PRO A 155 -11.26 16.95 14.99
N ARG A 156 -10.20 16.31 14.48
CA ARG A 156 -10.24 15.65 13.16
C ARG A 156 -10.30 14.13 13.31
N ALA A 157 -11.44 13.55 12.93
CA ALA A 157 -11.61 12.11 12.83
C ALA A 157 -10.64 11.53 11.79
N LEU A 158 -9.67 10.74 12.25
CA LEU A 158 -8.85 9.90 11.38
C LEU A 158 -9.54 8.54 11.28
N ARG A 159 -9.91 8.13 10.06
CA ARG A 159 -10.30 6.74 9.79
C ARG A 159 -9.01 5.92 9.79
N GLY A 160 -8.66 5.35 10.94
CA GLY A 160 -7.55 4.40 11.05
C GLY A 160 -8.09 3.02 11.38
N CYS A 161 -7.66 2.00 10.64
CA CYS A 161 -7.75 0.64 11.12
C CYS A 161 -6.83 0.51 12.34
N ARG A 162 -7.40 0.40 13.55
CA ARG A 162 -6.61 -0.04 14.70
C ARG A 162 -6.28 -1.52 14.49
N CYS A 163 -5.00 -1.85 14.32
CA CYS A 163 -4.53 -3.19 14.58
C CYS A 163 -4.79 -3.47 16.07
N ALA A 164 -5.61 -4.47 16.38
CA ALA A 164 -5.67 -4.99 17.74
C ALA A 164 -4.24 -5.42 18.12
N SER A 165 -3.70 -4.78 19.14
CA SER A 165 -2.39 -5.09 19.70
C SER A 165 -2.46 -6.41 20.46
N ASP A 166 -2.39 -7.53 19.74
CA ASP A 166 -2.07 -8.83 20.32
C ASP A 166 -1.02 -9.50 19.41
N PHE A 167 0.18 -8.94 19.43
CA PHE A 167 1.37 -9.70 19.08
C PHE A 167 1.72 -10.55 20.31
N ASP A 168 1.26 -11.81 20.31
CA ASP A 168 1.91 -12.84 21.11
C ASP A 168 3.34 -12.97 20.59
N LEU A 169 4.29 -12.42 21.35
CA LEU A 169 5.71 -12.68 21.16
C LEU A 169 5.94 -14.17 21.36
N VAL A 170 6.10 -14.93 20.26
CA VAL A 170 6.62 -16.30 20.34
C VAL A 170 8.08 -16.20 20.79
N PRO A 171 8.47 -16.72 21.96
CA PRO A 171 9.87 -16.73 22.36
C PRO A 171 10.61 -17.70 21.45
N ILE A 172 11.64 -17.22 20.77
CA ILE A 172 12.60 -18.09 20.09
C ILE A 172 13.41 -18.74 21.21
N GLY A 173 13.10 -19.99 21.55
CA GLY A 173 13.83 -20.77 22.52
C GLY A 173 15.22 -21.15 21.99
N HIS A 174 16.24 -20.74 22.77
CA HIS A 174 17.66 -21.11 22.82
C HIS A 174 18.39 -21.61 21.57
#